data_AF-A0A965LS83-F1
#
_entry.id   AF-A0A965LS83-F1
#
_cell.length_a   1.000
_cell.length_b   1.000
_cell.length_c   1.000
_cell.angle_alpha   90.00
_cell.angle_beta   90.00
_cell.angle_gamma   90.00
#
_symmetry.space_group_name_H-M   'P 1'
#
loop_
_entity.id
_entity.type
_entity.pdbx_description
1 polymer ?
#
loop_
_entity_poly.entity_id
_entity_poly.type
_entity_poly.pdbx_seq_one_letter_code
_entity_poly.pdbx_strand_id
1 'polypeptide(L)'
;MRVLILLAGLLSGCLLTDPDGDGKAGLADCDPNRAGACVTPDPEPEPDTGDPCDPVSWFADEDGDGVGDGVSTEACDTPGDGFVTVSGDCDDGDATVSPNAAEICNGVDDNCDGVTDDDAVNKTTWVLDADNDEYGDPANVVVACAQPGDDFSPDLAATDCDDGDVLIHPGATEFCDGIDNDCNGVVDPDTAYDASTWIVDADGDGYGDAALSASQKSCAQPDGFVGNAGDCDDANAAASPAASEIDGNSVDDDCDGEVDEGADCYRDADGDGYGDPTNGRFADSGECAEGYVTNSSDCDDANYTVNPGIVYDDSYDGTDADCDSYED
;
A
#
# COMPACT_ATOMS: atom_id res chain seq x y z
N MET A 1 -63.61 -8.41 34.05
CA MET A 1 -63.75 -7.76 35.37
C MET A 1 -64.49 -6.46 35.13
N ARG A 2 -65.77 -6.43 35.52
CA ARG A 2 -66.65 -5.25 35.45
C ARG A 2 -66.08 -4.15 36.35
N VAL A 3 -65.95 -2.92 35.86
CA VAL A 3 -66.28 -1.74 36.66
C VAL A 3 -67.09 -0.79 35.80
N LEU A 4 -68.27 -0.49 36.33
CA LEU A 4 -69.38 0.28 35.80
C LEU A 4 -69.42 1.54 36.66
N ILE A 5 -69.27 2.73 36.08
CA ILE A 5 -69.75 3.98 36.69
C ILE A 5 -70.48 4.79 35.62
N LEU A 6 -71.79 4.90 35.82
CA LEU A 6 -72.70 5.81 35.13
C LEU A 6 -72.50 7.24 35.66
N LEU A 7 -72.73 8.25 34.82
CA LEU A 7 -73.81 9.28 34.92
C LEU A 7 -73.64 10.27 33.75
N ALA A 8 -74.59 10.34 32.81
CA ALA A 8 -75.68 11.35 32.72
C ALA A 8 -75.15 12.76 32.38
N GLY A 9 -75.59 13.50 31.36
CA GLY A 9 -76.71 13.42 30.42
C GLY A 9 -76.62 14.63 29.47
N LEU A 10 -77.18 14.49 28.26
CA LEU A 10 -77.19 15.52 27.21
C LEU A 10 -78.17 16.67 27.49
N LEU A 11 -77.77 17.86 27.00
CA LEU A 11 -78.54 19.03 26.54
C LEU A 11 -79.75 19.54 27.35
N SER A 12 -79.61 20.76 27.88
CA SER A 12 -80.68 21.76 27.87
C SER A 12 -80.08 23.17 27.87
N GLY A 13 -80.40 23.93 26.82
CA GLY A 13 -79.90 25.28 26.62
C GLY A 13 -80.45 26.26 27.66
N CYS A 14 -79.58 27.17 28.10
CA CYS A 14 -80.03 28.45 28.63
C CYS A 14 -80.06 29.41 27.45
N LEU A 15 -81.28 29.68 26.96
CA LEU A 15 -81.54 30.74 26.01
C LEU A 15 -81.14 32.07 26.65
N LEU A 16 -80.16 32.76 26.07
CA LEU A 16 -80.05 34.21 26.19
C LEU A 16 -81.16 34.78 25.32
N THR A 17 -82.33 35.06 25.92
CA THR A 17 -83.35 35.88 25.27
C THR A 17 -82.99 37.33 25.46
N ASP A 18 -82.73 37.99 24.34
CA ASP A 18 -82.57 39.42 24.12
C ASP A 18 -83.97 40.10 24.22
N PRO A 19 -84.30 40.79 25.32
CA PRO A 19 -85.63 41.37 25.53
C PRO A 19 -85.89 42.65 24.71
N ASP A 20 -84.89 43.17 24.01
CA ASP A 20 -84.92 44.39 23.19
C ASP A 20 -84.70 44.13 21.68
N GLY A 21 -84.14 42.97 21.32
CA GLY A 21 -84.17 42.40 19.97
C GLY A 21 -83.09 42.91 19.00
N ASP A 22 -81.93 43.36 19.49
CA ASP A 22 -80.85 43.96 18.68
C ASP A 22 -79.58 43.09 18.51
N GLY A 23 -79.48 41.94 19.17
CA GLY A 23 -78.55 40.87 18.81
C GLY A 23 -77.06 41.06 19.11
N LYS A 24 -76.64 41.86 20.11
CA LYS A 24 -75.23 41.97 20.54
C LYS A 24 -75.05 41.68 22.04
N ALA A 25 -74.10 40.78 22.38
CA ALA A 25 -73.69 40.52 23.76
C ALA A 25 -72.55 41.49 24.18
N GLY A 26 -72.68 42.20 25.31
CA GLY A 26 -71.52 42.83 25.98
C GLY A 26 -71.76 44.15 26.74
N LEU A 27 -71.82 44.05 28.07
CA LEU A 27 -71.31 44.93 29.15
C LEU A 27 -71.13 46.46 28.93
N ALA A 28 -72.02 47.24 29.55
CA ALA A 28 -71.72 48.36 30.49
C ALA A 28 -73.06 49.03 30.88
N ASP A 29 -73.39 49.46 32.10
CA ASP A 29 -72.74 49.50 33.40
C ASP A 29 -73.82 49.94 34.42
N CYS A 30 -73.82 49.37 35.63
CA CYS A 30 -74.31 50.01 36.84
C CYS A 30 -73.66 49.29 38.06
N ASP A 31 -72.42 49.63 38.36
CA ASP A 31 -71.80 49.38 39.67
C ASP A 31 -72.57 50.13 40.79
N PRO A 32 -73.16 49.44 41.78
CA PRO A 32 -73.90 50.08 42.86
C PRO A 32 -73.01 50.84 43.88
N ASN A 33 -71.67 50.88 43.74
CA ASN A 33 -70.76 51.48 44.71
C ASN A 33 -70.02 52.75 44.26
N ARG A 34 -70.37 53.39 43.13
CA ARG A 34 -69.71 54.64 42.72
C ARG A 34 -70.70 55.78 42.49
N ALA A 35 -70.68 56.76 43.39
CA ALA A 35 -71.44 57.99 43.26
C ALA A 35 -70.79 58.93 42.21
N GLY A 36 -71.53 59.22 41.14
CA GLY A 36 -71.37 60.43 40.34
C GLY A 36 -70.37 60.36 39.19
N ALA A 37 -70.83 59.90 38.02
CA ALA A 37 -70.58 60.52 36.71
C ALA A 37 -71.32 59.69 35.65
N CYS A 38 -72.37 60.26 35.05
CA CYS A 38 -72.96 59.70 33.84
C CYS A 38 -71.94 59.82 32.71
N VAL A 39 -71.45 58.70 32.20
CA VAL A 39 -70.70 58.69 30.94
C VAL A 39 -71.73 58.95 29.83
N THR A 40 -71.47 59.91 28.96
CA THR A 40 -72.28 60.17 27.76
C THR A 40 -72.38 58.90 26.91
N PRO A 41 -73.45 58.71 26.11
CA PRO A 41 -73.47 57.61 25.14
C PRO A 41 -72.21 57.70 24.29
N ASP A 42 -71.49 56.59 24.17
CA ASP A 42 -70.41 56.44 23.20
C ASP A 42 -70.94 56.94 21.85
N PRO A 43 -70.22 57.79 21.11
CA PRO A 43 -70.54 58.00 19.71
C PRO A 43 -70.55 56.62 19.03
N GLU A 44 -71.59 56.38 18.21
CA GLU A 44 -71.78 55.16 17.43
C GLU A 44 -70.44 54.64 16.89
N PRO A 45 -70.22 53.30 16.83
CA PRO A 45 -69.03 52.80 16.16
C PRO A 45 -69.07 53.37 14.74
N GLU A 46 -68.09 54.23 14.44
CA GLU A 46 -67.84 54.70 13.08
C GLU A 46 -67.91 53.47 12.17
N PRO A 47 -68.52 53.55 10.97
CA PRO A 47 -68.49 52.43 10.05
C PRO A 47 -67.04 52.00 9.95
N ASP A 48 -66.78 50.73 10.23
CA ASP A 48 -65.48 50.08 10.05
C ASP A 48 -65.11 50.28 8.58
N THR A 49 -64.45 51.42 8.32
CA THR A 49 -63.91 51.79 7.03
C THR A 49 -62.63 51.00 6.98
N GLY A 50 -62.82 49.71 6.70
CA GLY A 50 -61.87 48.61 6.87
C GLY A 50 -60.47 49.12 7.07
N ASP A 51 -59.99 48.94 8.30
CA ASP A 51 -58.60 49.25 8.67
C ASP A 51 -57.72 48.86 7.49
N PRO A 52 -57.04 49.83 6.83
CA PRO A 52 -56.24 49.52 5.66
C PRO A 52 -55.22 48.50 6.13
N CYS A 53 -55.39 47.27 5.65
CA CYS A 53 -54.49 46.19 5.97
C CYS A 53 -53.07 46.64 5.66
N ASP A 54 -52.16 46.43 6.62
CA ASP A 54 -50.74 46.67 6.39
C ASP A 54 -50.27 45.66 5.34
N PRO A 55 -49.92 46.10 4.11
CA PRO A 55 -49.54 45.18 3.05
C PRO A 55 -48.24 44.47 3.44
N VAL A 56 -48.18 43.18 3.11
CA VAL A 56 -46.99 42.35 3.25
C VAL A 56 -46.37 42.18 1.87
N SER A 57 -45.04 42.15 1.81
CA SER A 57 -44.30 41.80 0.60
C SER A 57 -44.38 40.29 0.35
N TRP A 58 -44.89 39.91 -0.80
CA TRP A 58 -44.95 38.53 -1.28
C TRP A 58 -44.00 38.35 -2.47
N PHE A 59 -43.31 37.22 -2.52
CA PHE A 59 -42.34 36.86 -3.55
C PHE A 59 -42.83 35.60 -4.26
N ALA A 60 -42.69 35.53 -5.59
CA ALA A 60 -43.05 34.32 -6.31
C ALA A 60 -42.08 33.20 -5.91
N ASP A 61 -42.58 31.98 -5.77
CA ASP A 61 -41.83 30.77 -5.41
C ASP A 61 -42.25 29.69 -6.42
N GLU A 62 -41.56 29.66 -7.57
CA GLU A 62 -41.90 28.81 -8.71
C GLU A 62 -41.47 27.35 -8.51
N ASP A 63 -40.40 27.09 -7.75
CA ASP A 63 -39.87 25.75 -7.50
C ASP A 63 -40.34 25.10 -6.18
N GLY A 64 -40.92 25.87 -5.26
CA GLY A 64 -41.57 25.41 -4.05
C GLY A 64 -40.63 25.12 -2.89
N ASP A 65 -39.47 25.76 -2.83
CA ASP A 65 -38.47 25.56 -1.79
C ASP A 65 -38.74 26.38 -0.51
N GLY A 66 -39.63 27.37 -0.60
CA GLY A 66 -40.09 28.21 0.50
C GLY A 66 -39.39 29.57 0.61
N VAL A 67 -38.47 29.88 -0.30
CA VAL A 67 -37.89 31.20 -0.55
C VAL A 67 -38.38 31.65 -1.93
N GLY A 68 -38.68 32.93 -2.08
CA GLY A 68 -39.14 33.46 -3.34
C GLY A 68 -38.12 34.36 -4.00
N ASP A 69 -38.42 34.69 -5.26
CA ASP A 69 -37.66 35.60 -6.08
C ASP A 69 -37.38 36.95 -5.40
N GLY A 70 -36.43 37.70 -5.95
CA GLY A 70 -36.10 39.03 -5.43
C GLY A 70 -37.17 40.11 -5.67
N VAL A 71 -38.34 39.78 -6.24
CA VAL A 71 -39.31 40.75 -6.75
C VAL A 71 -40.61 40.74 -5.95
N SER A 72 -40.73 41.69 -5.03
CA SER A 72 -41.92 41.80 -4.17
C SER A 72 -43.18 42.29 -4.90
N THR A 73 -44.31 41.65 -4.59
CA THR A 73 -45.67 42.16 -4.82
C THR A 73 -46.35 42.45 -3.48
N GLU A 74 -46.85 43.68 -3.31
CA GLU A 74 -47.51 44.11 -2.07
C GLU A 74 -48.98 43.69 -2.05
N ALA A 75 -49.37 42.90 -1.04
CA ALA A 75 -50.75 42.48 -0.84
C ALA A 75 -51.06 42.20 0.65
N CYS A 76 -52.32 42.41 1.03
CA CYS A 76 -52.77 42.16 2.40
C CYS A 76 -52.98 40.68 2.71
N ASP A 77 -53.42 39.93 1.71
CA ASP A 77 -53.58 38.49 1.73
C ASP A 77 -52.67 37.88 0.67
N THR A 78 -52.39 36.58 0.77
CA THR A 78 -51.58 35.86 -0.22
C THR A 78 -52.12 36.07 -1.65
N PRO A 79 -51.29 36.51 -2.61
CA PRO A 79 -51.70 36.72 -4.01
C PRO A 79 -52.19 35.45 -4.73
N GLY A 80 -51.83 34.27 -4.21
CA GLY A 80 -52.18 32.96 -4.78
C GLY A 80 -51.20 31.89 -4.32
N ASP A 81 -51.43 30.65 -4.76
CA ASP A 81 -50.45 29.56 -4.59
C ASP A 81 -49.13 29.91 -5.31
N GLY A 82 -47.99 29.50 -4.74
CA GLY A 82 -46.66 29.84 -5.28
C GLY A 82 -46.17 31.25 -4.90
N PHE A 83 -46.62 31.79 -3.76
CA PHE A 83 -46.08 33.01 -3.19
C PHE A 83 -45.69 32.81 -1.72
N VAL A 84 -44.50 33.27 -1.35
CA VAL A 84 -43.96 33.22 0.01
C VAL A 84 -43.57 34.62 0.51
N THR A 85 -43.18 34.72 1.78
CA THR A 85 -42.80 36.00 2.42
C THR A 85 -41.29 36.13 2.66
N VAL A 86 -40.54 35.07 2.38
CA VAL A 86 -39.08 35.06 2.45
C VAL A 86 -38.56 35.33 1.05
N SER A 87 -37.64 36.26 0.89
CA SER A 87 -36.97 36.53 -0.38
C SER A 87 -35.50 36.14 -0.32
N GLY A 88 -34.89 36.07 -1.49
CA GLY A 88 -33.44 35.85 -1.62
C GLY A 88 -33.10 34.63 -2.46
N ASP A 89 -34.08 34.02 -3.12
CA ASP A 89 -33.82 32.98 -4.10
C ASP A 89 -33.08 33.57 -5.32
N CYS A 90 -31.92 32.98 -5.62
CA CYS A 90 -31.08 33.34 -6.75
C CYS A 90 -31.37 32.51 -8.02
N ASP A 91 -32.08 31.38 -7.91
CA ASP A 91 -32.59 30.58 -9.02
C ASP A 91 -33.96 29.95 -8.69
N ASP A 92 -35.02 30.76 -8.76
CA ASP A 92 -36.44 30.42 -8.48
C ASP A 92 -37.03 29.26 -9.33
N GLY A 93 -36.21 28.65 -10.20
CA GLY A 93 -36.56 27.48 -10.99
C GLY A 93 -35.93 26.18 -10.50
N ASP A 94 -35.10 26.21 -9.45
CA ASP A 94 -34.39 25.06 -8.88
C ASP A 94 -34.46 25.05 -7.35
N ALA A 95 -35.35 24.21 -6.81
CA ALA A 95 -35.58 24.08 -5.37
C ALA A 95 -34.39 23.54 -4.55
N THR A 96 -33.22 23.33 -5.19
CA THR A 96 -31.96 23.03 -4.51
C THR A 96 -31.07 24.26 -4.32
N VAL A 97 -31.46 25.42 -4.85
CA VAL A 97 -30.71 26.68 -4.82
C VAL A 97 -31.50 27.73 -4.02
N SER A 98 -31.11 27.99 -2.79
CA SER A 98 -31.68 29.08 -1.99
C SER A 98 -30.84 29.38 -0.75
N PRO A 99 -31.10 30.49 -0.03
CA PRO A 99 -30.40 30.86 1.21
C PRO A 99 -30.29 29.80 2.32
N ASN A 100 -31.07 28.71 2.25
CA ASN A 100 -31.04 27.61 3.22
C ASN A 100 -30.39 26.33 2.68
N ALA A 101 -30.03 26.29 1.40
CA ALA A 101 -29.34 25.17 0.80
C ALA A 101 -27.91 25.05 1.36
N ALA A 102 -27.37 23.84 1.34
CA ALA A 102 -25.98 23.60 1.63
C ALA A 102 -25.20 23.64 0.32
N GLU A 103 -24.11 24.40 0.27
CA GLU A 103 -23.20 24.37 -0.86
C GLU A 103 -22.71 22.95 -1.14
N ILE A 104 -22.68 22.60 -2.41
CA ILE A 104 -21.99 21.41 -2.91
C ILE A 104 -21.10 21.84 -4.07
N CYS A 105 -19.97 21.16 -4.26
CA CYS A 105 -19.04 21.39 -5.37
C CYS A 105 -19.68 21.04 -6.73
N ASN A 106 -20.57 21.89 -7.23
CA ASN A 106 -21.29 21.76 -8.50
C ASN A 106 -21.08 22.99 -9.40
N GLY A 107 -20.42 24.04 -8.90
CA GLY A 107 -20.18 25.29 -9.62
C GLY A 107 -21.37 26.24 -9.65
N VAL A 108 -22.35 26.03 -8.76
CA VAL A 108 -23.53 26.87 -8.50
C VAL A 108 -23.37 27.48 -7.10
N ASP A 109 -23.85 28.70 -6.92
CA ASP A 109 -24.01 29.33 -5.60
C ASP A 109 -25.35 28.81 -5.04
N ASP A 110 -25.32 27.62 -4.47
CA ASP A 110 -26.51 26.91 -3.99
C ASP A 110 -27.16 27.68 -2.83
N ASN A 111 -26.37 28.32 -1.97
CA ASN A 111 -26.82 29.01 -0.76
C ASN A 111 -27.10 30.51 -0.99
N CYS A 112 -26.98 31.00 -2.23
CA CYS A 112 -27.24 32.38 -2.65
C CYS A 112 -26.50 33.47 -1.82
N ASP A 113 -25.32 33.17 -1.28
CA ASP A 113 -24.54 34.14 -0.49
C ASP A 113 -23.61 35.01 -1.35
N GLY A 114 -23.52 34.70 -2.64
CA GLY A 114 -22.71 35.39 -3.63
C GLY A 114 -21.32 34.79 -3.84
N VAL A 115 -21.01 33.64 -3.24
CA VAL A 115 -19.73 32.94 -3.39
C VAL A 115 -19.95 31.45 -3.69
N THR A 116 -19.68 31.07 -4.93
CA THR A 116 -19.79 29.67 -5.39
C THR A 116 -18.85 28.70 -4.66
N ASP A 117 -19.40 27.59 -4.17
CA ASP A 117 -18.72 26.43 -3.59
C ASP A 117 -17.83 26.73 -2.35
N ASP A 118 -18.01 27.87 -1.68
CA ASP A 118 -17.04 28.38 -0.69
C ASP A 118 -17.04 27.60 0.63
N ASP A 119 -18.19 27.09 1.05
CA ASP A 119 -18.39 26.26 2.24
C ASP A 119 -18.94 24.85 1.91
N ALA A 120 -18.79 24.44 0.63
CA ALA A 120 -19.28 23.18 0.10
C ALA A 120 -18.99 21.96 0.99
N VAL A 121 -20.04 21.16 1.23
CA VAL A 121 -20.00 20.03 2.20
C VAL A 121 -19.33 18.78 1.66
N ASN A 122 -19.13 18.68 0.33
CA ASN A 122 -18.58 17.53 -0.37
C ASN A 122 -17.20 17.82 -1.01
N LYS A 123 -16.42 18.74 -0.42
CA LYS A 123 -15.05 19.00 -0.87
C LYS A 123 -14.17 17.74 -0.79
N THR A 124 -13.27 17.63 -1.75
CA THR A 124 -12.26 16.58 -1.79
C THR A 124 -11.05 17.00 -0.97
N THR A 125 -10.47 16.05 -0.24
CA THR A 125 -9.14 16.23 0.34
C THR A 125 -8.11 15.88 -0.74
N TRP A 126 -7.27 16.85 -1.06
CA TRP A 126 -6.14 16.72 -1.97
C TRP A 126 -4.87 16.66 -1.15
N VAL A 127 -3.97 15.77 -1.51
CA VAL A 127 -2.70 15.55 -0.83
C VAL A 127 -1.58 15.90 -1.81
N LEU A 128 -0.53 16.57 -1.34
CA LEU A 128 0.64 16.86 -2.17
C LEU A 128 1.25 15.53 -2.63
N ASP A 129 1.44 15.40 -3.93
CA ASP A 129 2.03 14.27 -4.65
C ASP A 129 3.17 14.87 -5.50
N ALA A 130 4.37 14.91 -4.91
CA ALA A 130 5.47 15.71 -5.46
C ALA A 130 6.29 14.99 -6.53
N ASP A 131 6.19 13.66 -6.65
CA ASP A 131 6.83 12.84 -7.68
C ASP A 131 5.85 12.27 -8.74
N ASN A 132 4.56 12.52 -8.56
CA ASN A 132 3.46 12.21 -9.48
C ASN A 132 3.19 10.70 -9.65
N ASP A 133 3.19 9.95 -8.55
CA ASP A 133 2.92 8.51 -8.53
C ASP A 133 1.51 8.12 -8.03
N GLU A 134 0.67 9.13 -7.79
CA GLU A 134 -0.69 9.06 -7.24
C GLU A 134 -0.79 8.84 -5.73
N TYR A 135 0.32 8.58 -5.05
CA TYR A 135 0.44 8.60 -3.60
C TYR A 135 0.97 9.97 -3.16
N GLY A 136 0.75 10.33 -1.90
CA GLY A 136 1.14 11.66 -1.44
C GLY A 136 1.38 11.75 0.06
N ASP A 137 1.96 12.86 0.47
CA ASP A 137 2.29 13.14 1.87
C ASP A 137 1.06 13.63 2.67
N PRO A 138 0.49 12.84 3.60
CA PRO A 138 -0.66 13.22 4.42
C PRO A 138 -0.38 14.39 5.39
N ALA A 139 0.87 14.83 5.54
CA ALA A 139 1.20 16.06 6.26
C ALA A 139 0.89 17.32 5.44
N ASN A 140 0.73 17.21 4.13
CA ASN A 140 0.54 18.30 3.19
C ASN A 140 -0.80 18.18 2.45
N VAL A 141 -1.88 18.58 3.12
CA VAL A 141 -3.26 18.43 2.58
C VAL A 141 -3.96 19.77 2.33
N VAL A 142 -4.80 19.81 1.30
CA VAL A 142 -5.68 20.93 0.95
C VAL A 142 -7.09 20.39 0.70
N VAL A 143 -8.11 21.00 1.29
CA VAL A 143 -9.52 20.63 1.07
C VAL A 143 -10.15 21.61 0.09
N ALA A 144 -10.55 21.13 -1.08
CA ALA A 144 -11.06 21.96 -2.18
C ALA A 144 -11.99 21.19 -3.12
N CYS A 145 -12.84 21.91 -3.85
CA CYS A 145 -13.74 21.34 -4.85
C CYS A 145 -13.04 20.85 -6.12
N ALA A 146 -11.97 21.55 -6.51
CA ALA A 146 -11.13 21.19 -7.64
C ALA A 146 -9.70 20.97 -7.18
N GLN A 147 -8.93 20.23 -8.00
CA GLN A 147 -7.52 19.97 -7.78
C GLN A 147 -6.75 21.31 -7.68
N PRO A 148 -6.03 21.56 -6.55
CA PRO A 148 -5.33 22.83 -6.35
C PRO A 148 -4.18 23.07 -7.35
N GLY A 149 -3.52 21.99 -7.79
CA GLY A 149 -2.39 22.00 -8.72
C GLY A 149 -2.08 20.58 -9.20
N ASP A 150 -1.27 20.46 -10.26
CA ASP A 150 -0.91 19.16 -10.86
C ASP A 150 -0.08 18.27 -9.91
N ASP A 151 0.47 18.86 -8.85
CA ASP A 151 1.23 18.26 -7.74
C ASP A 151 0.33 17.78 -6.59
N PHE A 152 -0.97 17.58 -6.83
CA PHE A 152 -1.91 17.10 -5.82
C PHE A 152 -2.69 15.88 -6.30
N SER A 153 -2.68 14.79 -5.54
CA SER A 153 -3.47 13.58 -5.79
C SER A 153 -4.67 13.48 -4.81
N PRO A 154 -5.82 12.94 -5.23
CA PRO A 154 -6.92 12.64 -4.31
C PRO A 154 -6.60 11.37 -3.49
N ASP A 155 -5.94 11.50 -2.35
CA ASP A 155 -5.59 10.34 -1.51
C ASP A 155 -6.83 9.70 -0.88
N LEU A 156 -6.92 8.38 -1.02
CA LEU A 156 -7.99 7.57 -0.45
C LEU A 156 -7.56 6.57 0.62
N ALA A 157 -6.27 6.30 0.87
CA ALA A 157 -5.92 5.28 1.87
C ALA A 157 -4.44 5.12 2.23
N ALA A 158 -3.49 5.67 1.48
CA ALA A 158 -2.13 5.13 1.50
C ALA A 158 -1.09 6.25 1.47
N THR A 159 -0.46 6.45 2.63
CA THR A 159 0.60 7.43 2.85
C THR A 159 1.85 7.00 2.11
N ASP A 160 2.33 7.89 1.25
CA ASP A 160 3.66 7.78 0.66
C ASP A 160 4.73 7.95 1.74
N CYS A 161 5.72 7.06 1.74
CA CYS A 161 6.86 7.12 2.64
C CYS A 161 8.06 7.90 2.07
N ASP A 162 8.11 8.16 0.76
CA ASP A 162 9.06 9.06 0.10
C ASP A 162 8.44 9.75 -1.14
N ASP A 163 7.68 10.82 -0.89
CA ASP A 163 6.99 11.72 -1.86
C ASP A 163 7.90 12.39 -2.92
N GLY A 164 9.20 12.06 -2.94
CA GLY A 164 10.17 12.52 -3.92
C GLY A 164 10.68 11.44 -4.87
N ASP A 165 10.24 10.19 -4.74
CA ASP A 165 10.64 9.05 -5.55
C ASP A 165 9.45 8.15 -5.94
N VAL A 166 9.04 8.28 -7.21
CA VAL A 166 7.97 7.51 -7.90
C VAL A 166 8.08 5.98 -7.82
N LEU A 167 9.17 5.44 -7.26
CA LEU A 167 9.38 4.00 -7.06
C LEU A 167 9.16 3.56 -5.60
N ILE A 168 8.95 4.49 -4.68
CA ILE A 168 8.77 4.24 -3.25
C ILE A 168 7.37 4.69 -2.88
N HIS A 169 6.44 3.75 -2.87
CA HIS A 169 5.05 4.05 -2.57
C HIS A 169 4.28 2.79 -2.19
N PRO A 170 3.12 2.91 -1.55
CA PRO A 170 2.28 1.77 -1.21
C PRO A 170 2.07 0.77 -2.36
N GLY A 171 2.48 -0.48 -2.12
CA GLY A 171 2.35 -1.57 -3.10
C GLY A 171 3.37 -1.56 -4.25
N ALA A 172 4.43 -0.76 -4.16
CA ALA A 172 5.59 -0.87 -5.04
C ALA A 172 6.28 -2.24 -4.92
N THR A 173 7.27 -2.48 -5.77
CA THR A 173 8.06 -3.73 -5.72
C THR A 173 9.21 -3.57 -4.74
N GLU A 174 9.32 -4.49 -3.80
CA GLU A 174 10.45 -4.56 -2.85
C GLU A 174 11.73 -5.06 -3.51
N PHE A 175 12.85 -4.43 -3.16
CA PHE A 175 14.21 -4.82 -3.52
C PHE A 175 15.08 -4.99 -2.27
N CYS A 176 16.22 -5.66 -2.40
CA CYS A 176 17.21 -5.79 -1.32
C CYS A 176 18.16 -4.58 -1.29
N ASP A 177 17.62 -3.36 -1.12
CA ASP A 177 18.36 -2.10 -1.17
C ASP A 177 18.39 -1.34 0.17
N GLY A 178 17.75 -1.87 1.20
CA GLY A 178 17.65 -1.29 2.54
C GLY A 178 16.55 -0.24 2.68
N ILE A 179 15.65 -0.13 1.70
CA ILE A 179 14.51 0.78 1.66
C ILE A 179 13.22 -0.04 1.77
N ASP A 180 12.19 0.54 2.38
CA ASP A 180 10.81 0.01 2.37
C ASP A 180 10.13 0.60 1.13
N ASN A 181 10.33 -0.01 -0.03
CA ASN A 181 9.84 0.52 -1.30
C ASN A 181 8.32 0.53 -1.35
N ASP A 182 7.65 -0.45 -0.74
CA ASP A 182 6.19 -0.62 -0.78
C ASP A 182 5.45 0.02 0.41
N CYS A 183 6.19 0.74 1.27
CA CYS A 183 5.74 1.44 2.46
C CYS A 183 4.89 0.59 3.42
N ASN A 184 5.11 -0.73 3.47
CA ASN A 184 4.34 -1.64 4.33
C ASN A 184 4.94 -1.80 5.75
N GLY A 185 6.12 -1.23 6.00
CA GLY A 185 6.87 -1.28 7.25
C GLY A 185 7.86 -2.43 7.35
N VAL A 186 8.07 -3.21 6.28
CA VAL A 186 9.01 -4.33 6.21
C VAL A 186 10.06 -4.03 5.15
N VAL A 187 11.24 -3.63 5.61
CA VAL A 187 12.42 -3.44 4.76
C VAL A 187 13.00 -4.78 4.31
N ASP A 188 13.31 -4.91 3.02
CA ASP A 188 14.04 -6.04 2.41
C ASP A 188 13.46 -7.42 2.78
N PRO A 189 12.16 -7.71 2.53
CA PRO A 189 11.59 -9.02 2.86
C PRO A 189 12.23 -10.13 2.01
N ASP A 190 12.17 -11.39 2.48
CA ASP A 190 12.65 -12.56 1.72
C ASP A 190 11.93 -12.77 0.37
N THR A 191 10.79 -12.08 0.19
CA THR A 191 10.01 -12.03 -1.06
C THR A 191 10.44 -10.90 -2.01
N ALA A 192 11.43 -10.09 -1.65
CA ALA A 192 11.98 -9.05 -2.49
C ALA A 192 12.39 -9.59 -3.85
N TYR A 193 12.25 -8.76 -4.87
CA TYR A 193 12.37 -9.16 -6.27
C TYR A 193 13.73 -9.78 -6.59
N ASP A 194 14.80 -9.18 -6.07
CA ASP A 194 16.20 -9.58 -6.25
C ASP A 194 16.78 -10.37 -5.06
N ALA A 195 15.92 -10.87 -4.17
CA ALA A 195 16.35 -11.76 -3.09
C ALA A 195 17.14 -12.97 -3.62
N SER A 196 18.34 -13.13 -3.09
CA SER A 196 19.26 -14.20 -3.47
C SER A 196 18.75 -15.56 -2.96
N THR A 197 19.06 -16.61 -3.69
CA THR A 197 18.77 -17.98 -3.24
C THR A 197 19.97 -18.51 -2.47
N TRP A 198 19.73 -18.95 -1.25
CA TRP A 198 20.71 -19.51 -0.33
C TRP A 198 20.44 -21.00 -0.15
N ILE A 199 21.50 -21.80 -0.14
CA ILE A 199 21.47 -23.27 -0.05
C ILE A 199 22.04 -23.66 1.30
N VAL A 200 21.46 -24.67 1.96
CA VAL A 200 22.00 -25.18 3.24
C VAL A 200 23.44 -25.63 3.04
N ASP A 201 24.30 -25.30 4.01
CA ASP A 201 25.67 -25.79 4.16
C ASP A 201 25.68 -26.68 5.42
N ALA A 202 25.47 -27.99 5.24
CA ALA A 202 25.19 -28.88 6.37
C ALA A 202 26.46 -29.37 7.08
N ASP A 203 27.61 -29.40 6.41
CA ASP A 203 28.89 -29.84 6.98
C ASP A 203 29.85 -28.68 7.33
N GLY A 204 29.57 -27.47 6.85
CA GLY A 204 30.23 -26.23 7.22
C GLY A 204 31.48 -25.90 6.40
N ASP A 205 31.60 -26.39 5.18
CA ASP A 205 32.77 -26.17 4.33
C ASP A 205 32.67 -24.93 3.42
N GLY A 206 31.49 -24.30 3.35
CA GLY A 206 31.22 -23.09 2.57
C GLY A 206 30.58 -23.34 1.20
N TYR A 207 30.26 -24.59 0.87
CA TYR A 207 29.50 -25.01 -0.29
C TYR A 207 28.21 -25.70 0.18
N GLY A 208 27.23 -25.74 -0.72
CA GLY A 208 26.00 -26.48 -0.49
C GLY A 208 25.58 -27.20 -1.75
N ASP A 209 24.86 -28.31 -1.61
CA ASP A 209 24.42 -29.13 -2.73
C ASP A 209 23.07 -28.63 -3.29
N ALA A 210 23.09 -27.99 -4.47
CA ALA A 210 21.84 -27.52 -5.09
C ALA A 210 20.87 -28.63 -5.54
N ALA A 211 21.33 -29.87 -5.70
CA ALA A 211 20.51 -31.01 -6.11
C ALA A 211 19.84 -31.71 -4.92
N LEU A 212 20.44 -31.67 -3.73
CA LEU A 212 19.94 -32.38 -2.54
C LEU A 212 19.46 -31.46 -1.40
N SER A 213 19.95 -30.22 -1.32
CA SER A 213 19.72 -29.36 -0.16
C SER A 213 18.50 -28.47 -0.28
N ALA A 214 17.94 -28.13 0.89
CA ALA A 214 16.87 -27.15 0.98
C ALA A 214 17.42 -25.76 0.61
N SER A 215 16.67 -25.02 -0.22
CA SER A 215 17.01 -23.64 -0.56
C SER A 215 15.97 -22.66 -0.02
N GLN A 216 16.37 -21.46 0.36
CA GLN A 216 15.46 -20.36 0.67
C GLN A 216 15.92 -19.06 0.01
N LYS A 217 14.99 -18.14 -0.23
CA LYS A 217 15.32 -16.78 -0.66
C LYS A 217 15.52 -15.88 0.54
N SER A 218 16.50 -14.99 0.48
CA SER A 218 16.66 -13.90 1.45
C SER A 218 17.59 -12.81 0.90
N CYS A 219 17.40 -11.58 1.36
CA CYS A 219 18.30 -10.45 1.04
C CYS A 219 19.66 -10.57 1.73
N ALA A 220 19.73 -11.21 2.89
CA ALA A 220 20.95 -11.47 3.63
C ALA A 220 21.21 -12.97 3.73
N GLN A 221 22.49 -13.37 3.85
CA GLN A 221 22.87 -14.77 4.08
C GLN A 221 22.26 -15.27 5.40
N PRO A 222 21.36 -16.27 5.38
CA PRO A 222 20.88 -16.90 6.61
C PRO A 222 21.97 -17.75 7.26
N ASP A 223 21.92 -17.88 8.59
CA ASP A 223 22.84 -18.74 9.33
C ASP A 223 22.75 -20.21 8.85
N GLY A 224 23.88 -20.81 8.50
CA GLY A 224 23.97 -22.19 8.00
C GLY A 224 23.56 -22.36 6.53
N PHE A 225 23.55 -21.28 5.75
CA PHE A 225 23.35 -21.32 4.31
C PHE A 225 24.47 -20.59 3.57
N VAL A 226 24.71 -20.95 2.32
CA VAL A 226 25.74 -20.38 1.42
C VAL A 226 25.17 -20.10 0.03
N GLY A 227 25.85 -19.25 -0.73
CA GLY A 227 25.48 -18.92 -2.12
C GLY A 227 26.14 -19.83 -3.16
N ASN A 228 27.08 -20.68 -2.74
CA ASN A 228 27.83 -21.57 -3.63
C ASN A 228 27.16 -22.94 -3.69
N ALA A 229 26.71 -23.32 -4.87
CA ALA A 229 25.88 -24.51 -5.13
C ALA A 229 26.68 -25.75 -5.59
N GLY A 230 27.97 -25.80 -5.28
CA GLY A 230 28.93 -26.69 -5.94
C GLY A 230 29.26 -27.98 -5.18
N ASP A 231 28.64 -28.20 -4.03
CA ASP A 231 28.93 -29.37 -3.21
C ASP A 231 28.35 -30.66 -3.84
N CYS A 232 29.15 -31.72 -3.89
CA CYS A 232 28.77 -33.03 -4.37
C CYS A 232 28.37 -34.00 -3.22
N ASP A 233 28.73 -33.71 -1.97
CA ASP A 233 28.32 -34.42 -0.76
C ASP A 233 28.22 -33.47 0.46
N ASP A 234 27.05 -32.83 0.62
CA ASP A 234 26.68 -31.86 1.70
C ASP A 234 26.81 -32.42 3.14
N ALA A 235 27.19 -33.68 3.31
CA ALA A 235 27.43 -34.31 4.61
C ALA A 235 28.92 -34.50 4.93
N ASN A 236 29.82 -34.16 4.00
CA ASN A 236 31.25 -34.41 4.07
C ASN A 236 32.05 -33.14 3.74
N ALA A 237 32.46 -32.39 4.78
CA ALA A 237 33.23 -31.15 4.64
C ALA A 237 34.63 -31.28 4.00
N ALA A 238 35.01 -32.49 3.57
CA ALA A 238 36.20 -32.75 2.78
C ALA A 238 35.91 -32.87 1.28
N ALA A 239 34.64 -32.84 0.86
CA ALA A 239 34.19 -32.96 -0.52
C ALA A 239 33.58 -31.64 -1.00
N SER A 240 34.37 -30.82 -1.71
CA SER A 240 33.86 -29.59 -2.35
C SER A 240 34.79 -29.07 -3.43
N PRO A 241 34.34 -28.16 -4.31
CA PRO A 241 35.17 -27.57 -5.38
C PRO A 241 36.47 -26.88 -4.95
N ALA A 242 36.66 -26.65 -3.65
CA ALA A 242 37.88 -26.07 -3.08
C ALA A 242 38.76 -27.09 -2.34
N ALA A 243 38.27 -28.31 -2.15
CA ALA A 243 39.05 -29.40 -1.58
C ALA A 243 40.14 -29.85 -2.58
N SER A 244 41.09 -30.61 -2.05
CA SER A 244 42.12 -31.27 -2.85
C SER A 244 41.82 -32.75 -2.84
N GLU A 245 41.95 -33.37 -4.00
CA GLU A 245 41.74 -34.80 -4.15
C GLU A 245 42.57 -35.65 -3.19
N ILE A 246 41.91 -36.60 -2.54
CA ILE A 246 42.54 -37.58 -1.66
C ILE A 246 42.48 -38.94 -2.33
N ASP A 247 43.52 -39.20 -3.11
CA ASP A 247 43.76 -40.44 -3.81
C ASP A 247 43.55 -41.71 -2.95
N GLY A 248 42.72 -42.62 -3.46
CA GLY A 248 42.47 -43.95 -2.92
C GLY A 248 41.40 -44.02 -1.84
N ASN A 249 40.60 -42.96 -1.66
CA ASN A 249 39.46 -42.94 -0.75
C ASN A 249 38.12 -43.28 -1.45
N SER A 250 38.09 -43.31 -2.79
CA SER A 250 36.90 -43.57 -3.62
C SER A 250 35.77 -42.55 -3.44
N VAL A 251 36.13 -41.30 -3.13
CA VAL A 251 35.27 -40.12 -3.06
C VAL A 251 35.77 -39.13 -4.12
N ASP A 252 34.85 -38.39 -4.72
CA ASP A 252 35.14 -37.20 -5.53
C ASP A 252 35.29 -36.04 -4.54
N ASP A 253 36.51 -35.79 -4.07
CA ASP A 253 36.75 -34.84 -2.97
C ASP A 253 36.77 -33.38 -3.48
N ASP A 254 37.14 -33.15 -4.74
CA ASP A 254 37.14 -31.82 -5.35
C ASP A 254 35.92 -31.52 -6.22
N CYS A 255 34.96 -32.47 -6.28
CA CYS A 255 33.68 -32.34 -6.98
C CYS A 255 33.82 -31.98 -8.47
N ASP A 256 34.91 -32.42 -9.13
CA ASP A 256 35.11 -32.21 -10.58
C ASP A 256 34.42 -33.28 -11.44
N GLY A 257 33.90 -34.34 -10.81
CA GLY A 257 33.12 -35.41 -11.41
C GLY A 257 33.91 -36.66 -11.79
N GLU A 258 35.21 -36.68 -11.55
CA GLU A 258 36.02 -37.88 -11.57
C GLU A 258 36.19 -38.42 -10.11
N VAL A 259 36.75 -39.61 -9.95
CA VAL A 259 37.07 -40.15 -8.61
C VAL A 259 38.49 -40.69 -8.62
N ASP A 260 39.30 -40.24 -7.67
CA ASP A 260 40.71 -40.60 -7.52
C ASP A 260 41.48 -40.34 -8.85
N GLU A 261 41.89 -39.10 -9.15
CA GLU A 261 42.54 -38.71 -10.43
C GLU A 261 44.07 -38.76 -10.37
N GLY A 262 44.65 -38.86 -9.18
CA GLY A 262 46.09 -38.95 -8.99
C GLY A 262 46.69 -40.30 -9.39
N ALA A 263 47.96 -40.49 -9.05
CA ALA A 263 48.63 -41.76 -9.20
C ALA A 263 49.81 -41.83 -8.23
N ASP A 264 49.82 -42.85 -7.37
CA ASP A 264 50.93 -43.07 -6.43
C ASP A 264 51.98 -44.06 -6.98
N CYS A 265 51.68 -44.70 -8.11
CA CYS A 265 52.51 -45.74 -8.71
C CYS A 265 52.59 -45.53 -10.23
N TYR A 266 53.81 -45.41 -10.73
CA TYR A 266 54.13 -45.17 -12.13
C TYR A 266 54.77 -46.42 -12.71
N ARG A 267 54.36 -46.80 -13.92
CA ARG A 267 54.88 -48.00 -14.56
C ARG A 267 56.39 -47.85 -14.75
N ASP A 268 57.15 -48.87 -14.34
CA ASP A 268 58.60 -49.01 -14.51
C ASP A 268 58.83 -50.21 -15.43
N ALA A 269 58.91 -49.96 -16.73
CA ALA A 269 58.90 -51.03 -17.72
C ALA A 269 60.29 -51.57 -18.06
N ASP A 270 61.35 -50.81 -17.78
CA ASP A 270 62.73 -51.21 -18.00
C ASP A 270 63.46 -51.66 -16.71
N GLY A 271 62.88 -51.40 -15.54
CA GLY A 271 63.31 -51.89 -14.23
C GLY A 271 64.39 -51.05 -13.56
N ASP A 272 64.52 -49.77 -13.89
CA ASP A 272 65.57 -48.89 -13.35
C ASP A 272 65.20 -48.20 -12.02
N GLY A 273 63.94 -48.29 -11.61
CA GLY A 273 63.42 -47.71 -10.37
C GLY A 273 62.78 -46.32 -10.51
N TYR A 274 62.74 -45.78 -11.72
CA TYR A 274 61.98 -44.61 -12.14
C TYR A 274 60.82 -45.09 -13.02
N GLY A 275 59.70 -44.38 -13.01
CA GLY A 275 58.52 -44.77 -13.75
C GLY A 275 57.94 -43.63 -14.58
N ASP A 276 57.22 -44.01 -15.63
CA ASP A 276 56.59 -43.11 -16.61
C ASP A 276 55.52 -42.21 -15.94
N PRO A 277 55.72 -40.88 -15.88
CA PRO A 277 54.76 -39.94 -15.28
C PRO A 277 53.40 -39.94 -15.98
N THR A 278 53.32 -40.45 -17.21
CA THR A 278 52.08 -40.54 -18.00
C THR A 278 51.37 -41.88 -17.87
N ASN A 279 51.97 -42.85 -17.16
CA ASN A 279 51.44 -44.20 -16.95
C ASN A 279 51.34 -44.52 -15.46
N GLY A 280 50.61 -43.65 -14.76
CA GLY A 280 50.30 -43.77 -13.35
C GLY A 280 49.08 -44.66 -13.08
N ARG A 281 49.03 -45.21 -11.87
CA ARG A 281 47.87 -45.85 -11.26
C ARG A 281 47.96 -45.77 -9.75
N PHE A 282 46.86 -46.07 -9.06
CA PHE A 282 46.86 -46.17 -7.60
C PHE A 282 47.60 -47.40 -7.08
N ALA A 283 48.23 -47.20 -5.92
CA ALA A 283 48.73 -48.27 -5.08
C ALA A 283 47.54 -49.04 -4.48
N ASP A 284 47.57 -50.37 -4.55
CA ASP A 284 46.58 -51.17 -3.82
C ASP A 284 47.07 -51.32 -2.37
N SER A 285 46.35 -50.75 -1.41
CA SER A 285 46.71 -50.78 0.02
C SER A 285 48.11 -50.22 0.34
N GLY A 286 48.55 -49.20 -0.41
CA GLY A 286 49.84 -48.52 -0.21
C GLY A 286 51.05 -49.26 -0.80
N GLU A 287 50.83 -50.34 -1.55
CA GLU A 287 51.88 -51.04 -2.29
C GLU A 287 51.66 -50.94 -3.81
N CYS A 288 52.69 -50.52 -4.53
CA CYS A 288 52.70 -50.60 -5.99
C CYS A 288 52.76 -52.07 -6.41
N ALA A 289 51.96 -52.47 -7.42
CA ALA A 289 52.14 -53.82 -7.94
C ALA A 289 53.44 -53.95 -8.71
N GLU A 290 53.83 -55.20 -8.94
CA GLU A 290 55.00 -55.57 -9.73
C GLU A 290 55.06 -54.82 -11.06
N GLY A 291 56.22 -54.19 -11.34
CA GLY A 291 56.44 -53.35 -12.52
C GLY A 291 55.95 -51.90 -12.38
N TYR A 292 55.69 -51.43 -11.16
CA TYR A 292 55.40 -50.03 -10.86
C TYR A 292 56.24 -49.54 -9.67
N VAL A 293 56.60 -48.26 -9.68
CA VAL A 293 57.41 -47.58 -8.67
C VAL A 293 56.76 -46.26 -8.27
N THR A 294 57.10 -45.74 -7.09
CA THR A 294 56.54 -44.47 -6.58
C THR A 294 57.22 -43.23 -7.15
N ASN A 295 58.31 -43.40 -7.92
CA ASN A 295 59.06 -42.29 -8.49
C ASN A 295 58.64 -42.09 -9.94
N SER A 296 58.04 -40.95 -10.27
CA SER A 296 57.48 -40.64 -11.59
C SER A 296 58.45 -39.94 -12.55
N SER A 297 59.76 -40.00 -12.28
CA SER A 297 60.71 -39.08 -12.95
C SER A 297 61.38 -39.67 -14.18
N ASP A 298 60.83 -40.72 -14.78
CA ASP A 298 61.40 -41.34 -15.98
C ASP A 298 61.01 -40.57 -17.25
N CYS A 299 61.99 -40.21 -18.08
CA CYS A 299 61.75 -39.57 -19.37
C CYS A 299 61.78 -40.53 -20.57
N ASP A 300 62.24 -41.77 -20.40
CA ASP A 300 62.16 -42.85 -21.38
C ASP A 300 62.02 -44.22 -20.69
N ASP A 301 60.78 -44.55 -20.28
CA ASP A 301 60.38 -45.81 -19.63
C ASP A 301 60.62 -47.08 -20.48
N ALA A 302 61.23 -46.96 -21.66
CA ALA A 302 61.68 -48.10 -22.45
C ALA A 302 63.20 -48.33 -22.33
N ASN A 303 63.94 -47.50 -21.60
CA ASN A 303 65.38 -47.45 -21.61
C ASN A 303 66.02 -47.13 -20.25
N TYR A 304 66.43 -48.19 -19.53
CA TYR A 304 67.01 -48.13 -18.17
C TYR A 304 68.29 -47.27 -18.00
N THR A 305 68.83 -46.72 -19.09
CA THR A 305 69.98 -45.80 -19.08
C THR A 305 69.59 -44.34 -19.27
N VAL A 306 68.30 -44.00 -19.28
CA VAL A 306 67.78 -42.65 -19.48
C VAL A 306 66.85 -42.32 -18.31
N ASN A 307 67.42 -41.75 -17.24
CA ASN A 307 66.68 -41.41 -16.01
C ASN A 307 67.47 -40.39 -15.16
N PRO A 308 66.82 -39.69 -14.21
CA PRO A 308 67.48 -38.70 -13.34
C PRO A 308 68.55 -39.22 -12.38
N GLY A 309 68.74 -40.54 -12.31
CA GLY A 309 69.83 -41.16 -11.56
C GLY A 309 71.13 -41.25 -12.36
N ILE A 310 71.10 -40.95 -13.66
CA ILE A 310 72.28 -40.94 -14.53
C ILE A 310 73.15 -39.71 -14.19
N VAL A 311 74.45 -39.95 -14.13
CA VAL A 311 75.46 -38.94 -13.75
C VAL A 311 76.40 -38.58 -14.90
N TYR A 312 76.18 -39.19 -16.07
CA TYR A 312 76.98 -38.99 -17.26
C TYR A 312 76.03 -38.95 -18.45
N ASP A 313 75.66 -37.73 -18.83
CA ASP A 313 74.97 -37.42 -20.07
C ASP A 313 76.02 -37.19 -21.18
N ASP A 314 75.90 -37.90 -22.30
CA ASP A 314 76.88 -37.83 -23.40
C ASP A 314 76.38 -36.87 -24.49
N SER A 315 76.83 -35.62 -24.40
CA SER A 315 76.52 -34.50 -25.31
C SER A 315 76.64 -34.77 -26.81
N TYR A 316 77.21 -35.90 -27.23
CA TYR A 316 77.51 -36.22 -28.62
C TYR A 316 76.49 -37.12 -29.30
N ASP A 317 75.62 -37.81 -28.55
CA ASP A 317 74.60 -38.68 -29.14
C ASP A 317 73.20 -38.04 -29.25
N GLY A 318 73.00 -36.90 -28.58
CA GLY A 318 71.78 -36.10 -28.64
C GLY A 318 70.60 -36.72 -27.89
N THR A 319 70.90 -37.54 -26.89
CA THR A 319 69.96 -38.12 -25.95
C THR A 319 70.22 -37.50 -24.59
N ASP A 320 69.27 -36.72 -24.08
CA ASP A 320 69.23 -36.29 -22.68
C ASP A 320 69.05 -37.52 -21.77
N ALA A 321 70.16 -38.06 -21.26
CA ALA A 321 70.17 -39.30 -20.50
C ALA A 321 69.85 -39.12 -19.01
N ASP A 322 69.93 -37.90 -18.47
CA ASP A 322 69.61 -37.60 -17.06
C ASP A 322 68.29 -36.86 -16.86
N CYS A 323 67.52 -36.68 -17.94
CA CYS A 323 66.19 -36.11 -17.94
C CYS A 323 66.12 -34.70 -17.33
N ASP A 324 67.23 -33.95 -17.35
CA ASP A 324 67.30 -32.62 -16.75
C ASP A 324 66.90 -31.51 -17.73
N SER A 325 66.58 -31.88 -18.99
CA SER A 325 66.20 -31.02 -20.11
C SER A 325 67.32 -30.13 -20.67
N TYR A 326 68.56 -30.37 -20.25
CA TYR A 326 69.77 -29.80 -20.81
C TYR A 326 70.63 -30.90 -21.42
N GLU A 327 71.32 -30.57 -22.51
CA GLU A 327 72.36 -31.43 -23.07
C GLU A 327 73.69 -30.78 -22.65
N ASP A 328 74.37 -31.37 -21.67
CA ASP A 328 75.58 -30.80 -21.06
C ASP A 328 76.87 -31.07 -21.87
#